data_AF-A0A0F9GMS4-F1
#
_entry.id   AF-A0A0F9GMS4-F1
#
_cell.length_a   1.000
_cell.length_b   1.000
_cell.length_c   1.000
_cell.angle_alpha   90.00
_cell.angle_beta   90.00
_cell.angle_gamma   90.00
#
_symmetry.space_group_name_H-M   'P 1'
#
loop_
_entity.id
_entity.type
_entity.pdbx_description
1 polymer ?
#
loop_
_entity_poly.entity_id
_entity_poly.type
_entity_poly.pdbx_seq_one_letter_code
_entity_poly.pdbx_strand_id
1 'polypeptide(L)'
;MGVHCHVLEYSRAPVVDGVIKGVKIIGTKSNNGRSYPQAVLTQAMAMYEGQQVYMLHPTAREKRQGSRQLDDHFGTLMDVREIPGKPGLFCDLHTKQSHPMAGLIMENAEGSTFGLSHNAVVEFGDDGTTVTKIVRVNSVDLVDQPATTHNLFEEDMELKELQD
;
A
#
# COMPACT_ATOMS: atom_id res chain seq x y z
N MET A 1 -26.33 -26.07 26.65
CA MET A 1 -24.88 -25.84 26.58
C MET A 1 -24.51 -25.73 25.11
N GLY A 2 -24.46 -24.50 24.59
CA GLY A 2 -24.13 -24.25 23.18
C GLY A 2 -22.62 -24.13 23.02
N VAL A 3 -22.04 -24.91 22.11
CA VAL A 3 -20.64 -24.75 21.71
C VAL A 3 -20.56 -23.54 20.79
N HIS A 4 -20.05 -22.43 21.32
CA HIS A 4 -19.65 -21.28 20.50
C HIS A 4 -18.30 -21.60 19.86
N CYS A 5 -18.33 -22.06 18.61
CA CYS A 5 -17.14 -22.13 17.77
C CYS A 5 -16.82 -20.71 17.30
N HIS A 6 -15.93 -20.02 18.01
CA HIS A 6 -15.28 -18.84 17.48
C HIS A 6 -14.21 -19.31 16.49
N VAL A 7 -14.54 -19.27 15.20
CA VAL A 7 -13.51 -19.33 14.17
C VAL A 7 -12.74 -18.01 14.28
N LEU A 8 -11.57 -18.05 14.92
CA LEU A 8 -10.58 -17.00 14.78
C LEU A 8 -10.05 -17.11 13.35
N GLU A 9 -10.66 -16.36 12.42
CA GLU A 9 -10.07 -16.13 11.10
C GLU A 9 -8.81 -15.31 11.28
N TYR A 10 -7.68 -16.00 11.45
CA TYR A 10 -6.38 -15.40 11.17
C TYR A 10 -6.36 -15.11 9.67
N SER A 11 -6.43 -13.83 9.32
CA SER A 11 -6.44 -13.30 7.95
C SER A 11 -5.07 -13.47 7.31
N ARG A 12 -4.70 -14.72 7.03
CA ARG A 12 -3.61 -15.01 6.09
C ARG A 12 -4.02 -14.42 4.75
N ALA A 13 -3.33 -13.38 4.27
CA ALA A 13 -3.58 -12.82 2.95
C ALA A 13 -3.18 -13.88 1.92
N PRO A 14 -4.13 -14.55 1.24
CA PRO A 14 -3.77 -15.68 0.41
C PRO A 14 -3.18 -15.14 -0.89
N VAL A 15 -1.90 -15.44 -1.15
CA VAL A 15 -1.37 -15.30 -2.51
C VAL A 15 -2.04 -16.37 -3.36
N VAL A 16 -2.96 -15.95 -4.24
CA VAL A 16 -3.70 -16.85 -5.13
C VAL A 16 -3.54 -16.34 -6.55
N ASP A 17 -3.05 -17.21 -7.44
CA ASP A 17 -2.92 -16.92 -8.88
C ASP A 17 -2.19 -15.59 -9.19
N GLY A 18 -1.16 -15.26 -8.41
CA GLY A 18 -0.37 -14.04 -8.58
C GLY A 18 -0.99 -12.79 -7.95
N VAL A 19 -2.00 -12.92 -7.10
CA VAL A 19 -2.64 -11.79 -6.40
C VAL A 19 -2.24 -11.79 -4.93
N ILE A 20 -1.67 -10.69 -4.45
CA ILE A 20 -1.40 -10.46 -3.02
C ILE A 20 -2.55 -9.63 -2.45
N LYS A 21 -3.40 -10.24 -1.63
CA LYS A 21 -4.65 -9.62 -1.18
C LYS A 21 -4.48 -8.70 0.03
N GLY A 22 -5.31 -7.67 0.12
CA GLY A 22 -5.42 -6.84 1.33
C GLY A 22 -4.16 -6.06 1.67
N VAL A 23 -3.35 -5.70 0.68
CA VAL A 23 -2.16 -4.85 0.88
C VAL A 23 -2.56 -3.41 1.13
N LYS A 24 -1.85 -2.72 2.01
CA LYS A 24 -2.06 -1.30 2.28
C LYS A 24 -1.34 -0.45 1.25
N ILE A 25 -2.10 0.44 0.61
CA ILE A 25 -1.57 1.39 -0.38
C ILE A 25 -0.96 2.60 0.30
N ILE A 26 -1.69 3.16 1.28
CA ILE A 26 -1.33 4.40 1.97
C ILE A 26 -1.95 4.45 3.36
N GLY A 27 -1.18 4.91 4.34
CA GLY A 27 -1.64 5.24 5.69
C GLY A 27 -1.98 6.71 5.89
N THR A 28 -2.59 7.04 7.03
CA THR A 28 -2.98 8.42 7.37
C THR A 28 -1.83 9.27 7.92
N LYS A 29 -0.68 8.66 8.22
CA LYS A 29 0.53 9.32 8.69
C LYS A 29 1.73 8.81 7.92
N SER A 30 2.71 9.69 7.69
CA SER A 30 3.96 9.36 7.03
C SER A 30 5.18 9.60 7.91
N ASN A 31 6.21 8.78 7.74
CA ASN A 31 7.57 8.99 8.26
C ASN A 31 8.19 10.32 7.78
N ASN A 32 7.68 10.90 6.68
CA ASN A 32 8.08 12.22 6.20
C ASN A 32 7.31 13.37 6.86
N GLY A 33 6.58 13.11 7.95
CA GLY A 33 5.83 14.14 8.71
C GLY A 33 4.53 14.59 8.04
N ARG A 34 4.06 13.91 6.99
CA ARG A 34 2.80 14.23 6.31
C ARG A 34 1.61 13.55 6.97
N SER A 35 0.48 14.25 7.00
CA SER A 35 -0.82 13.72 7.43
C SER A 35 -1.75 13.60 6.23
N TYR A 36 -2.37 12.45 6.06
CA TYR A 36 -3.40 12.17 5.05
C TYR A 36 -4.70 11.84 5.78
N PRO A 37 -5.57 12.83 6.04
CA PRO A 37 -6.84 12.57 6.72
C PRO A 37 -7.65 11.51 5.97
N GLN A 38 -8.31 10.61 6.70
CA GLN A 38 -9.06 9.50 6.08
C GLN A 38 -10.06 10.02 5.03
N ALA A 39 -10.79 11.09 5.33
CA ALA A 39 -11.75 11.68 4.39
C ALA A 39 -11.12 12.12 3.05
N VAL A 40 -9.85 12.56 3.06
CA VAL A 40 -9.11 12.91 1.83
C VAL A 40 -8.74 11.64 1.05
N LEU A 41 -8.37 10.57 1.76
CA LEU A 41 -8.11 9.27 1.15
C LEU A 41 -9.39 8.68 0.53
N THR A 42 -10.52 8.73 1.25
CA THR A 42 -11.83 8.27 0.75
C THR A 42 -12.20 8.96 -0.55
N GLN A 43 -12.02 10.29 -0.63
CA GLN A 43 -12.29 11.07 -1.84
C GLN A 43 -11.39 10.69 -3.03
N ALA A 44 -10.16 10.26 -2.75
CA ALA A 44 -9.18 9.89 -3.74
C ALA A 44 -9.19 8.40 -4.12
N MET A 45 -10.01 7.58 -3.45
CA MET A 45 -10.00 6.12 -3.56
C MET A 45 -10.06 5.63 -5.01
N ALA A 46 -10.96 6.21 -5.82
CA ALA A 46 -11.11 5.86 -7.23
C ALA A 46 -9.88 6.18 -8.10
N MET A 47 -8.96 7.04 -7.65
CA MET A 47 -7.72 7.35 -8.37
C MET A 47 -6.66 6.26 -8.21
N TYR A 48 -6.82 5.36 -7.23
CA TYR A 48 -5.90 4.24 -7.01
C TYR A 48 -6.35 2.96 -7.74
N GLU A 49 -7.65 2.81 -8.03
CA GLU A 49 -8.17 1.64 -8.71
C GLU A 49 -7.56 1.51 -10.12
N GLY A 50 -7.04 0.32 -10.44
CA GLY A 50 -6.39 0.05 -11.73
C GLY A 50 -5.02 0.72 -11.87
N GLN A 51 -4.46 1.30 -10.81
CA GLN A 51 -3.19 1.98 -10.92
C GLN A 51 -2.02 1.02 -11.08
N GLN A 52 -1.08 1.38 -11.95
CA GLN A 52 0.13 0.59 -12.20
C GLN A 52 1.07 0.63 -10.99
N VAL A 53 1.60 -0.54 -10.66
CA VAL A 53 2.63 -0.73 -9.63
C VAL A 53 3.96 -0.97 -10.29
N TYR A 54 4.95 -0.17 -9.91
CA TYR A 54 6.32 -0.29 -10.40
C TYR A 54 7.29 -0.72 -9.31
N MET A 55 8.37 -1.40 -9.68
CA MET A 55 9.50 -1.65 -8.79
C MET A 55 10.25 -0.35 -8.55
N LEU A 56 10.46 -0.02 -7.27
CA LEU A 56 11.23 1.13 -6.80
C LEU A 56 10.67 2.49 -7.27
N HIS A 57 11.23 3.57 -6.71
CA HIS A 57 10.89 4.92 -7.13
C HIS A 57 11.54 5.28 -8.47
N PRO A 58 10.90 6.14 -9.30
CA PRO A 58 11.48 6.59 -10.54
C PRO A 58 12.78 7.35 -10.29
N THR A 59 13.80 7.02 -11.08
CA THR A 59 15.07 7.74 -11.11
C THR A 59 14.86 9.20 -11.53
N ALA A 60 15.86 10.05 -11.27
CA ALA A 60 15.82 11.45 -11.73
C ALA A 60 15.67 11.56 -13.26
N ARG A 61 16.18 10.58 -14.02
CA ARG A 61 16.04 10.50 -15.47
C ARG A 61 14.58 10.21 -15.86
N GLU A 62 13.97 9.20 -15.26
CA GLU A 62 12.58 8.83 -15.56
C GLU A 62 11.60 9.93 -15.19
N LYS A 63 11.83 10.63 -14.07
CA LYS A 63 11.06 11.82 -13.71
C LYS A 63 11.12 12.91 -14.79
N ARG A 64 12.30 13.16 -15.36
CA ARG A 64 12.46 14.15 -16.45
C ARG A 64 11.82 13.69 -17.76
N GLN A 65 11.86 12.39 -18.05
CA GLN A 65 11.32 11.82 -19.29
C GLN A 65 9.81 11.57 -19.21
N GLY A 66 9.24 11.50 -18.01
CA GLY A 66 7.82 11.22 -17.80
C GLY A 66 7.43 9.77 -18.12
N SER A 67 8.40 8.86 -18.21
CA SER A 67 8.20 7.46 -18.56
C SER A 67 8.99 6.54 -17.63
N ARG A 68 8.41 5.39 -17.29
CA ARG A 68 9.06 4.30 -16.54
C ARG A 68 9.61 3.25 -17.48
N GLN A 69 10.61 2.48 -17.04
CA GLN A 69 11.03 1.30 -17.80
C GLN A 69 9.90 0.25 -17.80
N LEU A 70 9.73 -0.44 -18.92
CA LEU A 70 8.71 -1.47 -19.06
C LEU A 70 8.91 -2.63 -18.07
N ASP A 71 10.17 -2.96 -17.80
CA ASP A 71 10.55 -4.05 -16.92
C ASP A 71 10.35 -3.71 -15.45
N ASP A 72 10.17 -2.42 -15.11
CA ASP A 72 9.81 -2.03 -13.74
C ASP A 72 8.31 -2.27 -13.47
N HIS A 73 7.47 -2.46 -14.48
CA HIS A 73 6.03 -2.68 -14.28
C HIS A 73 5.77 -4.04 -13.62
N PHE A 74 5.50 -4.00 -12.32
CA PHE A 74 5.34 -5.17 -11.46
C PHE A 74 3.91 -5.68 -11.40
N GLY A 75 2.91 -4.80 -11.49
CA GLY A 75 1.52 -5.21 -11.31
C GLY A 75 0.52 -4.07 -11.35
N THR A 76 -0.68 -4.34 -10.86
CA THR A 76 -1.80 -3.39 -10.86
C THR A 76 -2.60 -3.52 -9.57
N LEU A 77 -3.09 -2.39 -9.04
CA LEU A 77 -3.97 -2.36 -7.88
C LEU A 77 -5.42 -2.64 -8.30
N MET A 78 -6.09 -3.54 -7.60
CA MET A 78 -7.50 -3.88 -7.83
C MET A 78 -8.24 -3.96 -6.49
N ASP A 79 -9.57 -3.77 -6.50
CA ASP A 79 -10.41 -3.85 -5.29
C ASP A 79 -9.95 -2.89 -4.20
N VAL A 80 -9.69 -1.63 -4.57
CA VAL A 80 -9.31 -0.58 -3.64
C VAL A 80 -10.48 -0.28 -2.70
N ARG A 81 -10.19 -0.33 -1.40
CA ARG A 81 -11.20 -0.28 -0.34
C ARG A 81 -10.67 0.29 0.96
N GLU A 82 -11.60 0.73 1.80
CA GLU A 82 -11.37 0.98 3.21
C GLU A 82 -11.67 -0.29 4.01
N ILE A 83 -10.92 -0.53 5.08
CA ILE A 83 -11.19 -1.64 6.01
C ILE A 83 -11.67 -1.02 7.33
N PRO A 84 -12.87 -1.36 7.83
CA PRO A 84 -13.37 -0.85 9.10
C PRO A 84 -12.35 -1.01 10.24
N GLY A 85 -12.11 0.07 10.97
CA GLY A 85 -11.15 0.08 12.08
C GLY A 85 -9.68 0.21 11.68
N LYS A 86 -9.33 0.16 10.38
CA LYS A 86 -7.95 0.31 9.91
C LYS A 86 -7.77 1.63 9.13
N PRO A 87 -6.90 2.55 9.57
CA PRO A 87 -6.68 3.81 8.87
C PRO A 87 -5.90 3.60 7.57
N GLY A 88 -6.33 4.24 6.49
CA GLY A 88 -5.70 4.19 5.18
C GLY A 88 -6.59 3.60 4.09
N LEU A 89 -5.96 3.26 2.96
CA LEU A 89 -6.57 2.51 1.86
C LEU A 89 -5.84 1.19 1.65
N PHE A 90 -6.61 0.17 1.31
CA PHE A 90 -6.16 -1.20 1.04
C PHE A 90 -6.61 -1.64 -0.34
N CYS A 91 -5.99 -2.67 -0.89
CA CYS A 91 -6.34 -3.25 -2.17
C CYS A 91 -5.80 -4.68 -2.31
N ASP A 92 -6.04 -5.29 -3.45
CA ASP A 92 -5.38 -6.49 -3.90
C ASP A 92 -4.34 -6.12 -4.98
N LEU A 93 -3.10 -6.55 -4.81
CA LEU A 93 -2.01 -6.34 -5.76
C LEU A 93 -1.95 -7.51 -6.74
N HIS A 94 -2.37 -7.27 -7.98
CA HIS A 94 -2.27 -8.24 -9.07
C HIS A 94 -0.87 -8.16 -9.68
N THR A 95 -0.03 -9.15 -9.39
CA THR A 95 1.35 -9.20 -9.88
C THR A 95 1.40 -9.69 -11.33
N LYS A 96 2.33 -9.13 -12.10
CA LYS A 96 2.74 -9.66 -13.40
C LYS A 96 3.61 -10.89 -13.12
N GLN A 97 3.02 -12.08 -13.14
CA GLN A 97 3.72 -13.33 -12.79
C GLN A 97 4.98 -13.60 -13.62
N SER A 98 5.05 -13.07 -14.85
CA SER A 98 6.25 -13.17 -15.70
C SER A 98 7.40 -12.24 -15.29
N HIS A 99 7.18 -11.37 -14.30
CA HIS A 99 8.20 -10.45 -13.80
C HIS A 99 9.27 -11.24 -13.03
N PRO A 100 10.58 -11.02 -13.27
CA PRO A 100 11.65 -11.80 -12.62
C PRO A 100 11.58 -11.81 -11.09
N MET A 101 11.08 -10.73 -10.48
CA MET A 101 10.93 -10.59 -9.03
C MET A 101 9.60 -11.10 -8.47
N ALA A 102 8.64 -11.53 -9.30
CA ALA A 102 7.30 -11.89 -8.83
C ALA A 102 7.34 -13.02 -7.79
N GLY A 103 8.10 -14.08 -8.06
CA GLY A 103 8.27 -15.20 -7.13
C GLY A 103 8.82 -14.76 -5.77
N LEU A 104 9.91 -13.98 -5.77
CA LEU A 104 10.54 -13.51 -4.54
C LEU A 104 9.61 -12.61 -3.72
N ILE A 105 8.93 -11.65 -4.37
CA ILE A 105 8.00 -10.75 -3.68
C ILE A 105 6.81 -11.52 -3.11
N MET A 106 6.25 -12.48 -3.86
CA MET A 106 5.13 -13.30 -3.37
C MET A 106 5.55 -14.19 -2.20
N GLU A 107 6.73 -14.81 -2.25
CA GLU A 107 7.26 -15.65 -1.18
C GLU A 107 7.50 -14.86 0.10
N ASN A 108 7.99 -13.62 -0.03
CA ASN A 108 8.35 -12.77 1.10
C ASN A 108 7.24 -11.78 1.48
N ALA A 109 6.06 -11.82 0.84
CA ALA A 109 5.01 -10.83 1.09
C ALA A 109 4.67 -10.75 2.59
N GLU A 110 4.49 -11.92 3.23
CA GLU A 110 4.37 -12.05 4.68
C GLU A 110 5.75 -11.87 5.35
N GLY A 111 5.83 -11.02 6.37
CA GLY A 111 7.08 -10.75 7.11
C GLY A 111 8.10 -9.86 6.37
N SER A 112 7.78 -9.34 5.19
CA SER A 112 8.61 -8.34 4.50
C SER A 112 8.63 -6.99 5.21
N THR A 113 9.68 -6.22 4.95
CA THR A 113 9.73 -4.77 5.25
C THR A 113 9.33 -3.90 4.06
N PHE A 114 9.14 -4.51 2.88
CA PHE A 114 8.73 -3.75 1.71
C PHE A 114 7.23 -3.41 1.78
N GLY A 115 6.85 -2.34 1.10
CA GLY A 115 5.49 -1.85 1.05
C GLY A 115 5.23 -0.99 -0.17
N LEU A 116 4.05 -0.39 -0.20
CA LEU A 116 3.64 0.49 -1.30
C LEU A 116 3.94 1.95 -0.96
N SER A 117 4.36 2.71 -1.97
CA SER A 117 4.61 4.13 -1.88
C SER A 117 3.98 4.83 -3.07
N HIS A 118 3.00 5.69 -2.81
CA HIS A 118 2.33 6.41 -3.88
C HIS A 118 3.21 7.52 -4.46
N ASN A 119 3.16 7.70 -5.78
CA ASN A 119 3.67 8.88 -6.45
C ASN A 119 2.46 9.73 -6.86
N ALA A 120 2.15 10.74 -6.08
CA ALA A 120 0.93 11.55 -6.26
C ALA A 120 1.24 13.05 -6.29
N VAL A 121 0.35 13.80 -6.94
CA VAL A 121 0.29 15.27 -6.80
C VAL A 121 -0.76 15.58 -5.75
N VAL A 122 -0.38 16.36 -4.74
CA VAL A 122 -1.21 16.69 -3.60
C VAL A 122 -1.21 18.20 -3.33
N GLU A 123 -2.29 18.69 -2.74
CA GLU A 123 -2.38 20.03 -2.17
C GLU A 123 -2.20 19.92 -0.64
N PHE A 124 -1.51 20.91 -0.06
CA PHE A 124 -1.26 21.00 1.38
C PHE A 124 -2.11 22.11 2.00
N GLY A 125 -2.46 21.94 3.27
CA GLY A 125 -3.03 23.01 4.08
C GLY A 125 -1.97 24.02 4.52
N ASP A 126 -2.41 25.02 5.28
CA ASP A 126 -1.55 26.13 5.75
C ASP A 126 -0.39 25.67 6.65
N ASP A 127 -0.51 24.49 7.27
CA ASP A 127 0.54 23.85 8.09
C ASP A 127 1.66 23.21 7.26
N GLY A 128 1.53 23.18 5.93
CA GLY A 128 2.50 22.60 5.00
C GLY A 128 2.70 21.09 5.11
N THR A 129 1.91 20.38 5.92
CA THR A 129 2.12 18.96 6.25
C THR A 129 0.84 18.12 6.14
N THR A 130 -0.32 18.73 6.38
CA THR A 130 -1.63 18.11 6.18
C THR A 130 -2.00 18.18 4.71
N VAL A 131 -2.19 17.01 4.11
CA VAL A 131 -2.70 16.90 2.75
C VAL A 131 -4.20 17.17 2.77
N THR A 132 -4.62 18.20 2.04
CA THR A 132 -6.03 18.60 1.93
C THR A 132 -6.71 17.96 0.73
N LYS A 133 -5.93 17.57 -0.30
CA LYS A 133 -6.43 16.94 -1.52
C LYS A 133 -5.36 16.13 -2.23
N ILE A 134 -5.75 14.96 -2.74
CA ILE A 134 -4.97 14.23 -3.74
C ILE A 134 -5.53 14.62 -5.11
N VAL A 135 -4.72 15.29 -5.92
CA VAL A 135 -5.12 15.82 -7.24
C VAL A 135 -5.05 14.73 -8.29
N ARG A 136 -3.99 13.91 -8.25
CA ARG A 136 -3.82 12.74 -9.11
C ARG A 136 -2.83 11.76 -8.48
N VAL A 137 -3.00 10.48 -8.78
CA VAL A 137 -2.01 9.42 -8.53
C VAL A 137 -1.33 9.09 -9.86
N ASN A 138 0.00 9.18 -9.92
CA ASN A 138 0.78 8.94 -11.14
C ASN A 138 1.18 7.47 -11.28
N SER A 139 1.58 6.88 -10.16
CA SER A 139 1.91 5.46 -10.02
C SER A 139 1.89 5.09 -8.55
N VAL A 140 1.97 3.79 -8.27
CA VAL A 140 2.36 3.28 -6.97
C VAL A 140 3.65 2.48 -7.14
N ASP A 141 4.55 2.56 -6.17
CA ASP A 141 5.85 1.93 -6.25
C ASP A 141 5.97 0.89 -5.12
N LEU A 142 6.45 -0.31 -5.44
CA LEU A 142 6.86 -1.32 -4.47
C LEU A 142 8.28 -0.99 -4.01
N VAL A 143 8.45 -0.65 -2.73
CA VAL A 143 9.70 -0.13 -2.15
C VAL A 143 10.08 -0.88 -0.90
N ASP A 144 11.37 -0.96 -0.60
CA ASP A 144 11.93 -1.61 0.60
C ASP A 144 11.75 -0.80 1.89
N GLN A 145 11.56 0.52 1.77
CA GLN A 145 11.37 1.46 2.87
C GLN A 145 10.15 2.37 2.62
N PRO A 146 8.93 1.83 2.77
CA PRO A 146 7.70 2.59 2.58
C PRO A 146 7.58 3.74 3.61
N ALA A 147 6.96 4.85 3.17
CA ALA A 147 6.86 6.05 3.98
C ALA A 147 5.60 6.13 4.85
N THR A 148 4.57 5.32 4.58
CA THR A 148 3.28 5.34 5.32
C THR A 148 2.81 3.97 5.78
N THR A 149 3.58 2.93 5.46
CA THR A 149 3.32 1.56 5.88
C THR A 149 4.58 0.98 6.53
N HIS A 150 4.45 -0.03 7.40
CA HIS A 150 5.61 -0.75 7.96
C HIS A 150 5.97 -2.01 7.15
N ASN A 151 4.96 -2.58 6.50
CA ASN A 151 5.04 -3.71 5.59
C ASN A 151 3.84 -3.67 4.64
N LEU A 152 3.64 -4.71 3.82
CA LEU A 152 2.51 -4.77 2.88
C LEU A 152 1.13 -4.82 3.56
N PHE A 153 0.99 -5.41 4.75
CA PHE A 153 -0.33 -5.72 5.35
C PHE A 153 -0.68 -4.85 6.55
N GLU A 154 0.30 -4.13 7.09
CA GLU A 154 0.25 -3.44 8.38
C GLU A 154 -0.33 -4.34 9.44
N GLU A 155 0.44 -5.38 9.76
CA GLU A 155 0.27 -6.09 11.03
C GLU A 155 0.33 -5.06 12.15
N ASP A 156 -0.71 -5.02 12.97
CA ASP A 156 -0.68 -4.30 14.23
C ASP A 156 0.47 -4.90 15.04
N MET A 157 1.60 -4.21 15.08
CA MET A 157 2.50 -4.29 16.21
C MET A 157 1.71 -3.73 17.40
N GLU A 158 0.81 -4.53 17.97
CA GLU A 158 0.45 -4.38 19.37
C GLU A 158 1.77 -4.48 20.11
N LEU A 159 2.31 -3.32 20.49
CA LEU A 159 3.19 -3.24 21.64
C LEU A 159 2.37 -3.81 22.80
N LYS A 160 2.53 -5.11 23.04
CA LYS A 160 2.26 -5.66 24.36
C LYS A 160 3.19 -4.93 25.29
N GLU A 161 2.68 -3.90 25.95
CA GLU A 161 3.25 -3.46 27.20
C GLU A 161 3.40 -4.73 28.03
N LEU A 162 4.65 -5.07 28.35
CA LEU A 162 4.95 -6.01 29.42
C LEU A 162 4.33 -5.39 30.67
N GLN A 163 3.12 -5.85 31.01
CA GLN A 163 2.56 -5.64 32.33
C GLN A 163 3.23 -6.65 33.25
N ASP A 164 4.03 -6.05 34.15
CA ASP A 164 4.72 -6.54 35.36
C ASP A 164 5.98 -7.42 35.20
#